data_AF-A0A3B8MLK4-F1
#
_entry.id   AF-A0A3B8MLK4-F1
#
_cell.length_a   1.000
_cell.length_b   1.000
_cell.length_c   1.000
_cell.angle_alpha   90.00
_cell.angle_beta   90.00
_cell.angle_gamma   90.00
#
_symmetry.space_group_name_H-M   'P 1'
#
loop_
_entity.id
_entity.type
_entity.pdbx_description
1 polymer ?
#
loop_
_entity_poly.entity_id
_entity_poly.type
_entity_poly.pdbx_seq_one_letter_code
_entity_poly.pdbx_strand_id
1 'polypeptide(L)'
;YGGCGMHEYHNIQLMLDVARHMERLCPDAWILLAGNPVFAGTTAMTRDTSINVCGLCHGHYGYRQVANTIGIDPDKVTWQAPGLNHNIWLTDFFYEGQDMYPKLDGWIRNNIELYWKEKEKDGGIPTQMSPSAIHQYRMYGLMPIGDTPRRGGWWYHTDIETRSRWFGKGGGNDTPEGRQKVLERKEQKYQQMKEAALNDKTRPIDMFGDKQTSEQHIPIMDGLVNDNEGQFQVNVRNDGALPGIPDDVAVEVPAIVNKKGIQPIRVPPLPNKVMLECIYPDWLGMERGLEALETGDKSMMLFGILESHQTRSYDQAMRVMDALFEIEPNEPMKYVEDIRDHYQWPDNWDVAPDPPSA
;
A
#
# COMPACT_ATOMS: atom_id res chain seq x y z
N TYR A 1 -5.90 7.77 -3.02
CA TYR A 1 -5.48 7.44 -1.64
C TYR A 1 -5.88 8.59 -0.73
N GLY A 2 -6.29 8.31 0.51
CA GLY A 2 -6.50 9.37 1.52
C GLY A 2 -7.82 9.34 2.28
N GLY A 3 -8.80 8.52 1.88
CA GLY A 3 -10.07 8.35 2.60
C GLY A 3 -10.74 9.66 3.04
N CYS A 4 -11.66 9.54 3.99
CA CYS A 4 -12.26 10.66 4.73
C CYS A 4 -11.63 10.82 6.13
N GLY A 5 -10.58 10.06 6.44
CA GLY A 5 -9.98 9.98 7.77
C GLY A 5 -10.46 8.79 8.61
N MET A 6 -11.52 8.10 8.19
CA MET A 6 -12.03 6.90 8.86
C MET A 6 -11.20 5.65 8.49
N HIS A 7 -10.92 4.79 9.47
CA HIS A 7 -10.12 3.59 9.29
C HIS A 7 -10.91 2.44 8.63
N GLU A 8 -10.22 1.51 7.95
CA GLU A 8 -10.83 0.46 7.10
C GLU A 8 -11.32 -0.77 7.89
N TYR A 9 -12.28 -0.58 8.82
CA TYR A 9 -12.77 -1.63 9.72
C TYR A 9 -13.14 -2.94 9.02
N HIS A 10 -14.07 -2.93 8.06
CA HIS A 10 -14.60 -4.15 7.44
C HIS A 10 -13.52 -5.02 6.77
N ASN A 11 -12.51 -4.40 6.15
CA ASN A 11 -11.42 -5.13 5.50
C ASN A 11 -10.52 -5.80 6.54
N ILE A 12 -10.11 -5.06 7.59
CA ILE A 12 -9.25 -5.60 8.64
C ILE A 12 -9.97 -6.68 9.45
N GLN A 13 -11.24 -6.47 9.79
CA GLN A 13 -12.01 -7.46 10.53
C GLN A 13 -12.15 -8.77 9.74
N LEU A 14 -12.44 -8.71 8.44
CA LEU A 14 -12.46 -9.89 7.58
C LEU A 14 -11.10 -10.61 7.56
N MET A 15 -10.00 -9.86 7.50
CA MET A 15 -8.65 -10.45 7.55
C MET A 15 -8.41 -11.19 8.87
N LEU A 16 -8.80 -10.58 10.01
CA LEU A 16 -8.69 -11.20 11.33
C LEU A 16 -9.57 -12.45 11.46
N ASP A 17 -10.81 -12.41 10.98
CA ASP A 17 -11.72 -13.56 11.01
C ASP A 17 -11.14 -14.74 10.21
N VAL A 18 -10.58 -14.47 9.03
CA VAL A 18 -9.88 -15.48 8.23
C VAL A 18 -8.66 -16.02 8.97
N ALA A 19 -7.83 -15.16 9.57
CA ALA A 19 -6.65 -15.57 10.33
C ALA A 19 -7.00 -16.47 11.52
N ARG A 20 -8.00 -16.08 12.33
CA ARG A 20 -8.51 -16.87 13.47
C ARG A 20 -9.14 -18.19 13.02
N HIS A 21 -9.77 -18.22 11.84
CA HIS A 21 -10.27 -19.46 11.26
C HIS A 21 -9.13 -20.39 10.84
N MET A 22 -8.11 -19.86 10.17
CA MET A 22 -6.93 -20.64 9.76
C MET A 22 -6.13 -21.15 10.95
N GLU A 23 -5.95 -20.35 12.00
CA GLU A 23 -5.28 -20.78 13.24
C GLU A 23 -5.95 -22.03 13.85
N ARG A 24 -7.28 -22.12 13.78
CA ARG A 24 -8.03 -23.30 14.29
C ARG A 24 -8.05 -24.48 13.32
N LEU A 25 -8.11 -24.23 12.02
CA LEU A 25 -8.38 -25.26 11.00
C LEU A 25 -7.12 -25.78 10.31
N CYS A 26 -6.12 -24.93 10.12
CA CYS A 26 -4.88 -25.21 9.40
C CYS A 26 -3.70 -24.37 9.95
N PRO A 27 -3.30 -24.57 11.22
CA PRO A 27 -2.32 -23.72 11.90
C PRO A 27 -0.94 -23.62 11.22
N ASP A 28 -0.56 -24.62 10.43
CA ASP A 28 0.73 -24.63 9.72
C ASP A 28 0.67 -23.93 8.34
N ALA A 29 -0.51 -23.47 7.90
CA ALA A 29 -0.68 -22.80 6.63
C ALA A 29 -0.11 -21.38 6.64
N TRP A 30 0.19 -20.87 5.44
CA TRP A 30 0.59 -19.47 5.22
C TRP A 30 -0.57 -18.66 4.65
N ILE A 31 -0.76 -17.46 5.20
CA ILE A 31 -1.53 -16.39 4.57
C ILE A 31 -0.57 -15.57 3.71
N LEU A 32 -0.72 -15.66 2.39
CA LEU A 32 -0.09 -14.74 1.44
C LEU A 32 -1.08 -13.60 1.15
N LEU A 33 -1.02 -12.52 1.93
CA LEU A 33 -1.97 -11.42 1.89
C LEU A 33 -1.67 -10.48 0.71
N ALA A 34 -2.53 -10.51 -0.31
CA ALA A 34 -2.51 -9.54 -1.41
C ALA A 34 -3.61 -8.47 -1.30
N GLY A 35 -4.64 -8.72 -0.48
CA GLY A 35 -5.76 -7.79 -0.25
C GLY A 35 -5.30 -6.59 0.57
N ASN A 36 -5.66 -5.39 0.13
CA ASN A 36 -5.39 -4.18 0.89
C ASN A 36 -6.38 -4.00 2.05
N PRO A 37 -5.94 -3.38 3.17
CA PRO A 37 -4.65 -2.71 3.35
C PRO A 37 -3.56 -3.66 3.86
N VAL A 38 -2.51 -3.90 3.06
CA VAL A 38 -1.49 -4.93 3.38
C VAL A 38 -0.70 -4.58 4.65
N PHE A 39 -0.34 -3.31 4.87
CA PHE A 39 0.40 -2.88 6.05
C PHE A 39 -0.36 -3.13 7.36
N ALA A 40 -1.56 -2.54 7.47
CA ALA A 40 -2.41 -2.70 8.65
C ALA A 40 -2.89 -4.14 8.83
N GLY A 41 -3.28 -4.82 7.74
CA GLY A 41 -3.74 -6.21 7.76
C GLY A 41 -2.67 -7.20 8.20
N THR A 42 -1.46 -7.08 7.68
CA THR A 42 -0.33 -7.93 8.11
C THR A 42 0.01 -7.68 9.58
N THR A 43 0.05 -6.42 10.00
CA THR A 43 0.31 -6.06 11.41
C THR A 43 -0.77 -6.64 12.34
N ALA A 44 -2.04 -6.42 12.03
CA ALA A 44 -3.16 -6.92 12.83
C ALA A 44 -3.14 -8.45 12.96
N MET A 45 -3.05 -9.18 11.85
CA MET A 45 -3.09 -10.66 11.89
C MET A 45 -1.89 -11.26 12.63
N THR A 46 -0.70 -10.67 12.50
CA THR A 46 0.52 -11.17 13.17
C THR A 46 0.63 -10.77 14.64
N ARG A 47 -0.16 -9.80 15.11
CA ARG A 47 -0.34 -9.48 16.53
C ARG A 47 -1.40 -10.35 17.19
N ASP A 48 -2.51 -10.58 16.50
CA ASP A 48 -3.71 -11.22 17.06
C ASP A 48 -3.68 -12.75 16.98
N THR A 49 -2.90 -13.34 16.08
CA THR A 49 -2.89 -14.79 15.83
C THR A 49 -1.48 -15.36 15.69
N SER A 50 -1.33 -16.67 15.81
CA SER A 50 -0.08 -17.40 15.57
C SER A 50 0.06 -17.92 14.13
N ILE A 51 -0.85 -17.56 13.21
CA ILE A 51 -0.78 -18.02 11.82
C ILE A 51 0.42 -17.39 11.11
N ASN A 52 1.04 -18.10 10.18
CA ASN A 52 2.11 -17.53 9.38
C ASN A 52 1.53 -16.55 8.36
N VAL A 53 1.96 -15.28 8.39
CA VAL A 53 1.47 -14.24 7.48
C VAL A 53 2.63 -13.61 6.71
N CYS A 54 2.44 -13.43 5.41
CA CYS A 54 3.30 -12.63 4.55
C CYS A 54 2.43 -11.75 3.66
N GLY A 55 2.52 -10.43 3.83
CA GLY A 55 1.89 -9.49 2.93
C GLY A 55 2.70 -9.28 1.65
N LEU A 56 2.03 -9.16 0.52
CA LEU A 56 2.65 -9.03 -0.79
C LEU A 56 2.10 -7.83 -1.54
N CYS A 57 3.00 -7.06 -2.15
CA CYS A 57 2.67 -5.96 -3.06
C CYS A 57 3.66 -5.91 -4.21
N HIS A 58 3.21 -5.38 -5.35
CA HIS A 58 4.00 -5.24 -6.58
C HIS A 58 4.70 -3.87 -6.68
N GLY A 59 4.47 -2.96 -5.73
CA GLY A 59 4.98 -1.59 -5.79
C GLY A 59 6.50 -1.52 -5.99
N HIS A 60 7.25 -2.43 -5.37
CA HIS A 60 8.70 -2.49 -5.49
C HIS A 60 9.21 -2.60 -6.95
N TYR A 61 8.43 -3.14 -7.90
CA TYR A 61 8.79 -3.15 -9.34
C TYR A 61 9.01 -1.77 -9.96
N GLY A 62 8.68 -0.69 -9.25
CA GLY A 62 9.06 0.67 -9.62
C GLY A 62 10.56 0.84 -9.90
N TYR A 63 11.45 0.11 -9.21
CA TYR A 63 12.91 0.20 -9.48
C TYR A 63 13.23 -0.18 -10.95
N ARG A 64 12.50 -1.15 -11.51
CA ARG A 64 12.67 -1.57 -12.91
C ARG A 64 12.32 -0.44 -13.88
N GLN A 65 11.28 0.34 -13.56
CA GLN A 65 10.91 1.50 -14.38
C GLN A 65 11.97 2.59 -14.31
N VAL A 66 12.56 2.84 -13.14
CA VAL A 66 13.69 3.78 -12.99
C VAL A 66 14.88 3.32 -13.82
N ALA A 67 15.29 2.05 -13.68
CA ALA A 67 16.39 1.43 -14.42
C ALA A 67 16.20 1.54 -15.94
N ASN A 68 15.04 1.10 -16.45
CA ASN A 68 14.71 1.20 -17.87
C ASN A 68 14.74 2.65 -18.38
N THR A 69 14.23 3.60 -17.59
CA THR A 69 14.16 5.01 -17.99
C THR A 69 15.56 5.62 -18.16
N ILE A 70 16.53 5.23 -17.33
CA ILE A 70 17.92 5.69 -17.45
C ILE A 70 18.80 4.81 -18.35
N GLY A 71 18.20 3.81 -19.01
CA GLY A 71 18.84 2.97 -20.02
C GLY A 71 19.78 1.91 -19.44
N ILE A 72 19.47 1.34 -18.27
CA ILE A 72 20.20 0.20 -17.71
C ILE A 72 19.29 -1.03 -17.61
N ASP A 73 19.90 -2.22 -17.73
CA ASP A 73 19.18 -3.49 -17.68
C ASP A 73 18.70 -3.77 -16.24
N PRO A 74 17.37 -3.80 -15.98
CA PRO A 74 16.82 -3.99 -14.64
C PRO A 74 17.13 -5.36 -14.03
N ASP A 75 17.46 -6.36 -14.85
CA ASP A 75 17.77 -7.72 -14.38
C ASP A 75 19.18 -7.82 -13.78
N LYS A 76 20.04 -6.81 -14.05
CA LYS A 76 21.40 -6.70 -13.50
C LYS A 76 21.52 -5.68 -12.37
N VAL A 77 20.40 -5.07 -11.97
CA VAL A 77 20.37 -4.10 -10.88
C VAL A 77 20.34 -4.83 -9.54
N THR A 78 21.29 -4.52 -8.67
CA THR A 78 21.20 -4.83 -7.24
C THR A 78 20.50 -3.67 -6.54
N TRP A 79 19.40 -3.94 -5.85
CA TRP A 79 18.58 -2.89 -5.24
C TRP A 79 18.02 -3.30 -3.88
N GLN A 80 17.65 -2.31 -3.07
CA GLN A 80 16.87 -2.44 -1.85
C GLN A 80 15.96 -1.24 -1.72
N ALA A 81 14.71 -1.46 -1.31
CA ALA A 81 13.78 -0.38 -1.00
C ALA A 81 12.99 -0.68 0.28
N PRO A 82 13.60 -0.55 1.47
CA PRO A 82 12.90 -0.81 2.72
C PRO A 82 11.91 0.30 3.07
N GLY A 83 10.92 -0.04 3.89
CA GLY A 83 9.94 0.90 4.42
C GLY A 83 8.69 0.19 4.93
N LEU A 84 7.52 0.77 4.67
CA LEU A 84 6.20 0.20 4.94
C LEU A 84 5.48 -0.06 3.62
N ASN A 85 4.39 -0.84 3.61
CA ASN A 85 3.66 -1.07 2.36
C ASN A 85 3.20 0.24 1.70
N HIS A 86 3.45 0.37 0.38
CA HIS A 86 3.23 1.61 -0.38
C HIS A 86 4.00 2.84 0.15
N ASN A 87 5.06 2.64 0.94
CA ASN A 87 5.91 3.68 1.50
C ASN A 87 7.35 3.16 1.65
N ILE A 88 7.96 2.85 0.51
CA ILE A 88 9.30 2.26 0.38
C ILE A 88 10.24 3.19 -0.40
N TRP A 89 11.51 3.21 0.03
CA TRP A 89 12.51 4.17 -0.45
C TRP A 89 13.75 3.44 -0.93
N LEU A 90 14.18 3.71 -2.17
CA LEU A 90 15.31 3.01 -2.81
C LEU A 90 16.64 3.36 -2.12
N THR A 91 17.10 2.56 -1.16
CA THR A 91 18.36 2.81 -0.44
C THR A 91 19.57 2.36 -1.24
N ASP A 92 19.41 1.27 -1.99
CA ASP A 92 20.47 0.65 -2.78
C ASP A 92 20.03 0.63 -4.23
N PHE A 93 20.88 1.14 -5.13
CA PHE A 93 20.62 1.17 -6.56
C PHE A 93 21.94 1.03 -7.33
N PHE A 94 22.40 -0.21 -7.46
CA PHE A 94 23.68 -0.54 -8.06
C PHE A 94 23.51 -1.26 -9.39
N TYR A 95 24.38 -0.94 -10.35
CA TYR A 95 24.49 -1.65 -11.63
C TYR A 95 25.96 -1.94 -11.89
N GLU A 96 26.30 -3.21 -12.09
CA GLU A 96 27.70 -3.67 -12.29
C GLU A 96 28.66 -3.14 -11.19
N GLY A 97 28.17 -3.10 -9.95
CA GLY A 97 28.93 -2.67 -8.77
C GLY A 97 29.06 -1.16 -8.58
N GLN A 98 28.44 -0.34 -9.43
CA GLN A 98 28.47 1.12 -9.35
C GLN A 98 27.14 1.68 -8.84
N ASP A 99 27.19 2.68 -7.95
CA ASP A 99 26.01 3.43 -7.52
C ASP A 99 25.43 4.23 -8.69
N MET A 100 24.14 4.02 -8.97
CA MET A 100 23.43 4.61 -10.10
C MET A 100 22.71 5.91 -9.78
N TYR A 101 22.68 6.37 -8.52
CA TYR A 101 22.12 7.69 -8.17
C TYR A 101 22.77 8.85 -8.97
N PRO A 102 24.11 8.93 -9.12
CA PRO A 102 24.72 9.97 -9.96
C PRO A 102 24.28 9.94 -11.43
N LYS A 103 24.05 8.75 -11.99
CA LYS A 103 23.53 8.58 -13.35
C LYS A 103 22.07 9.02 -13.43
N LEU A 104 21.25 8.66 -12.43
CA LEU A 104 19.87 9.10 -12.30
C LEU A 104 19.78 10.63 -12.21
N ASP A 105 20.61 11.28 -11.40
CA ASP A 105 20.70 12.74 -11.30
C ASP A 105 21.06 13.39 -12.63
N GLY A 106 22.08 12.87 -13.30
CA GLY A 106 22.48 13.32 -14.64
C GLY A 106 21.34 13.19 -15.64
N TRP A 107 20.63 12.06 -15.60
CA TRP A 107 19.50 11.82 -16.48
C TRP A 107 18.34 12.79 -16.19
N ILE A 108 17.96 12.97 -14.92
CA ILE A 108 16.88 13.88 -14.51
C ILE A 108 17.20 15.30 -14.96
N ARG A 109 18.40 15.81 -14.65
CA ARG A 109 18.82 17.17 -14.98
C ARG A 109 18.73 17.48 -16.47
N ASN A 110 19.02 16.49 -17.30
CA ASN A 110 19.15 16.69 -18.74
C ASN A 110 17.89 16.29 -19.54
N ASN A 111 17.05 15.40 -19.02
CA ASN A 111 16.00 14.74 -19.83
C ASN A 111 14.59 14.79 -19.23
N ILE A 112 14.40 15.08 -17.94
CA ILE A 112 13.11 14.84 -17.27
C ILE A 112 11.95 15.63 -17.88
N GLU A 113 12.18 16.89 -18.27
CA GLU A 113 11.13 17.73 -18.85
C GLU A 113 10.68 17.25 -20.24
N LEU A 114 11.64 16.78 -21.05
CA LEU A 114 11.34 16.21 -22.35
C LEU A 114 10.60 14.88 -22.19
N TYR A 115 11.06 14.03 -21.27
CA TYR A 115 10.42 12.77 -20.95
C TYR A 115 8.95 12.96 -20.55
N TRP A 116 8.64 13.93 -19.66
CA TRP A 116 7.26 14.24 -19.30
C TRP A 116 6.43 14.67 -20.50
N LYS A 117 6.94 15.56 -21.34
CA LYS A 117 6.24 16.02 -22.56
C LYS A 117 5.97 14.89 -23.54
N GLU A 118 6.87 13.93 -23.67
CA GLU A 118 6.71 12.76 -24.53
C GLU A 118 5.67 11.79 -23.96
N LYS A 119 5.77 11.45 -22.68
CA LYS A 119 4.80 10.54 -22.04
C LYS A 119 3.39 11.10 -21.97
N GLU A 120 3.25 12.41 -21.87
CA GLU A 120 1.94 13.06 -21.97
C GLU A 120 1.26 12.84 -23.33
N LYS A 121 2.04 12.73 -24.42
CA LYS A 121 1.52 12.38 -25.75
C LYS A 121 1.19 10.89 -25.86
N ASP A 122 1.93 10.04 -25.17
CA ASP A 122 1.79 8.58 -25.17
C ASP A 122 0.71 8.04 -24.21
N GLY A 123 -0.17 8.92 -23.69
CA GLY A 123 -1.30 8.51 -22.86
C GLY A 123 -1.12 8.70 -21.34
N GLY A 124 -0.05 9.36 -20.91
CA GLY A 124 0.12 9.84 -19.54
C GLY A 124 1.50 9.56 -18.96
N ILE A 125 1.88 10.35 -17.94
CA ILE A 125 3.17 10.21 -17.26
C ILE A 125 3.13 9.03 -16.27
N PRO A 126 4.05 8.05 -16.36
CA PRO A 126 4.15 6.99 -15.36
C PRO A 126 4.42 7.54 -13.97
N THR A 127 3.68 7.07 -12.97
CA THR A 127 3.76 7.58 -11.60
C THR A 127 5.17 7.53 -11.01
N GLN A 128 5.93 6.46 -11.28
CA GLN A 128 7.30 6.27 -10.79
C GLN A 128 8.27 7.36 -11.24
N MET A 129 8.05 7.96 -12.41
CA MET A 129 8.89 9.04 -12.96
C MET A 129 8.10 10.34 -13.07
N SER A 130 6.99 10.50 -12.33
CA SER A 130 6.14 11.70 -12.36
C SER A 130 6.78 12.92 -11.71
N PRO A 131 6.29 14.15 -11.97
CA PRO A 131 6.72 15.33 -11.22
C PRO A 131 6.61 15.15 -9.70
N SER A 132 5.60 14.45 -9.19
CA SER A 132 5.48 14.13 -7.75
C SER A 132 6.64 13.26 -7.26
N ALA A 133 6.95 12.16 -7.97
CA ALA A 133 8.05 11.26 -7.60
C ALA A 133 9.40 11.98 -7.59
N ILE A 134 9.68 12.79 -8.63
CA ILE A 134 10.93 13.56 -8.72
C ILE A 134 11.00 14.65 -7.64
N HIS A 135 9.88 15.28 -7.30
CA HIS A 135 9.86 16.26 -6.21
C HIS A 135 10.11 15.61 -4.85
N GLN A 136 9.50 14.45 -4.59
CA GLN A 136 9.77 13.67 -3.37
C GLN A 136 11.24 13.21 -3.32
N TYR A 137 11.80 12.72 -4.43
CA TYR A 137 13.23 12.40 -4.52
C TYR A 137 14.10 13.60 -4.13
N ARG A 138 13.82 14.79 -4.67
CA ARG A 138 14.53 16.02 -4.32
C ARG A 138 14.37 16.42 -2.84
N MET A 139 13.20 16.18 -2.25
CA MET A 139 12.94 16.52 -0.86
C MET A 139 13.67 15.59 0.12
N TYR A 140 13.68 14.29 -0.17
CA TYR A 140 14.08 13.27 0.80
C TYR A 140 15.42 12.60 0.50
N GLY A 141 15.98 12.81 -0.69
CA GLY A 141 17.28 12.29 -1.10
C GLY A 141 17.27 10.82 -1.55
N LEU A 142 16.14 10.12 -1.41
CA LEU A 142 15.94 8.75 -1.90
C LEU A 142 14.75 8.70 -2.84
N MET A 143 14.85 7.87 -3.89
CA MET A 143 13.76 7.70 -4.85
C MET A 143 12.60 6.92 -4.20
N PRO A 144 11.39 7.50 -4.11
CA PRO A 144 10.21 6.75 -3.67
C PRO A 144 9.81 5.70 -4.71
N ILE A 145 9.54 4.46 -4.30
CA ILE A 145 9.28 3.35 -5.22
C ILE A 145 7.81 2.94 -5.23
N GLY A 146 7.29 2.66 -6.43
CA GLY A 146 5.98 2.07 -6.66
C GLY A 146 4.83 3.01 -6.41
N ASP A 147 4.02 2.66 -5.40
CA ASP A 147 2.89 3.44 -4.95
C ASP A 147 3.26 4.58 -3.99
N THR A 148 4.49 4.58 -3.46
CA THR A 148 5.00 5.62 -2.55
C THR A 148 4.80 7.05 -3.09
N PRO A 149 5.08 7.35 -4.37
CA PRO A 149 4.83 8.68 -4.93
C PRO A 149 3.35 9.13 -4.85
N ARG A 150 2.40 8.20 -4.76
CA ARG A 150 0.96 8.48 -4.67
C ARG A 150 0.49 8.79 -3.26
N ARG A 151 1.30 8.50 -2.25
CA ARG A 151 1.00 8.70 -0.82
C ARG A 151 1.67 9.94 -0.21
N GLY A 152 2.34 10.75 -1.03
CA GLY A 152 2.95 12.01 -0.59
C GLY A 152 1.92 13.00 -0.01
N GLY A 153 2.42 14.12 0.52
CA GLY A 153 1.58 15.11 1.20
C GLY A 153 0.45 15.72 0.35
N TRP A 154 -0.56 16.26 1.02
CA TRP A 154 -1.79 16.77 0.41
C TRP A 154 -1.60 17.88 -0.64
N TRP A 155 -0.47 18.58 -0.64
CA TRP A 155 -0.12 19.58 -1.65
C TRP A 155 0.07 19.00 -3.06
N TYR A 156 0.09 17.68 -3.23
CA TYR A 156 0.02 17.03 -4.54
C TYR A 156 -1.42 16.73 -5.01
N HIS A 157 -2.41 16.96 -4.15
CA HIS A 157 -3.72 16.29 -4.21
C HIS A 157 -4.91 17.22 -3.90
N THR A 158 -4.70 18.52 -3.71
CA THR A 158 -5.75 19.47 -3.27
C THR A 158 -6.94 19.54 -4.21
N ASP A 159 -6.69 19.43 -5.52
CA ASP A 159 -7.68 19.56 -6.58
C ASP A 159 -7.15 18.93 -7.88
N ILE A 160 -8.00 18.89 -8.92
CA ILE A 160 -7.67 18.27 -10.21
C ILE A 160 -6.55 19.01 -10.97
N GLU A 161 -6.45 20.34 -10.83
CA GLU A 161 -5.39 21.13 -11.47
C GLU A 161 -4.04 20.79 -10.85
N THR A 162 -3.99 20.77 -9.52
CA THR A 162 -2.83 20.37 -8.72
C THR A 162 -2.44 18.93 -9.03
N ARG A 163 -3.39 17.99 -9.05
CA ARG A 163 -3.07 16.61 -9.46
C ARG A 163 -2.54 16.55 -10.88
N SER A 164 -3.11 17.32 -11.81
CA SER A 164 -2.65 17.35 -13.20
C SER A 164 -1.22 17.87 -13.33
N ARG A 165 -0.85 18.87 -12.53
CA ARG A 165 0.53 19.36 -12.43
C ARG A 165 1.50 18.28 -11.96
N TRP A 166 1.09 17.45 -11.01
CA TRP A 166 1.98 16.49 -10.34
C TRP A 166 2.01 15.09 -10.96
N PHE A 167 0.97 14.70 -11.68
CA PHE A 167 0.78 13.34 -12.22
C PHE A 167 0.49 13.32 -13.73
N GLY A 168 0.55 14.46 -14.42
CA GLY A 168 0.19 14.58 -15.83
C GLY A 168 -1.32 14.74 -16.05
N LYS A 169 -1.73 14.84 -17.31
CA LYS A 169 -3.12 15.14 -17.70
C LYS A 169 -4.10 14.14 -17.07
N GLY A 170 -5.13 14.69 -16.44
CA GLY A 170 -6.16 13.88 -15.75
C GLY A 170 -5.78 13.46 -14.34
N GLY A 171 -4.61 13.86 -13.83
CA GLY A 171 -4.26 13.78 -12.42
C GLY A 171 -3.90 12.38 -11.90
N GLY A 172 -3.66 11.43 -12.79
CA GLY A 172 -3.38 10.03 -12.47
C GLY A 172 -4.62 9.21 -12.10
N ASN A 173 -4.40 8.00 -11.61
CA ASN A 173 -5.48 7.03 -11.35
C ASN A 173 -6.25 7.25 -10.04
N ASP A 174 -5.85 8.24 -9.23
CA ASP A 174 -6.47 8.55 -7.93
C ASP A 174 -7.48 9.72 -7.99
N THR A 175 -7.89 10.12 -9.18
CA THR A 175 -9.03 11.03 -9.43
C THR A 175 -10.32 10.24 -9.60
N PRO A 176 -11.51 10.86 -9.44
CA PRO A 176 -12.78 10.18 -9.73
C PRO A 176 -12.81 9.54 -11.13
N GLU A 177 -12.42 10.27 -12.16
CA GLU A 177 -12.37 9.78 -13.55
C GLU A 177 -11.28 8.72 -13.75
N GLY A 178 -10.11 8.91 -13.13
CA GLY A 178 -9.02 7.93 -13.15
C GLY A 178 -9.45 6.60 -12.51
N ARG A 179 -10.15 6.67 -11.37
CA ARG A 179 -10.70 5.51 -10.67
C ARG A 179 -11.80 4.84 -11.46
N GLN A 180 -12.70 5.59 -12.08
CA GLN A 180 -13.74 5.04 -12.94
C GLN A 180 -13.13 4.20 -14.07
N LYS A 181 -12.11 4.70 -14.78
CA LYS A 181 -11.42 3.94 -15.83
C LYS A 181 -10.77 2.66 -15.31
N VAL A 182 -10.18 2.72 -14.11
CA VAL A 182 -9.60 1.53 -13.46
C VAL A 182 -10.69 0.49 -13.15
N LEU A 183 -11.85 0.93 -12.63
CA LEU A 183 -12.98 0.05 -12.33
C LEU A 183 -13.56 -0.58 -13.60
N GLU A 184 -13.80 0.21 -14.65
CA GLU A 184 -14.31 -0.28 -15.94
C GLU A 184 -13.40 -1.36 -16.54
N ARG A 185 -12.07 -1.13 -16.54
CA ARG A 185 -11.11 -2.13 -17.02
C ARG A 185 -11.10 -3.40 -16.16
N LYS A 186 -11.22 -3.25 -14.83
CA LYS A 186 -11.30 -4.41 -13.92
C LYS A 186 -12.58 -5.20 -14.14
N GLU A 187 -13.71 -4.53 -14.34
CA GLU A 187 -14.99 -5.16 -14.62
C GLU A 187 -14.95 -5.92 -15.95
N GLN A 188 -14.39 -5.33 -17.01
CA GLN A 188 -14.18 -6.01 -18.29
C GLN A 188 -13.34 -7.28 -18.12
N LYS A 189 -12.22 -7.20 -17.38
CA LYS A 189 -11.38 -8.37 -17.11
C LYS A 189 -12.11 -9.42 -16.28
N TYR A 190 -12.90 -9.01 -15.29
CA TYR A 190 -13.70 -9.91 -14.46
C TYR A 190 -14.74 -10.65 -15.31
N GLN A 191 -15.48 -9.97 -16.18
CA GLN A 191 -16.44 -10.61 -17.08
C GLN A 191 -15.74 -11.58 -18.04
N GLN A 192 -14.61 -11.20 -18.63
CA GLN A 192 -13.81 -12.11 -19.47
C GLN A 192 -13.38 -13.38 -18.71
N MET A 193 -12.92 -13.23 -17.46
CA MET A 193 -12.54 -14.37 -16.62
C MET A 193 -13.74 -15.26 -16.28
N LYS A 194 -14.91 -14.65 -16.02
CA LYS A 194 -16.14 -15.37 -15.71
C LYS A 194 -16.67 -16.16 -16.90
N GLU A 195 -16.69 -15.55 -18.09
CA GLU A 195 -17.07 -16.21 -19.33
C GLU A 195 -16.14 -17.38 -19.66
N ALA A 196 -14.83 -17.17 -19.51
CA ALA A 196 -13.83 -18.21 -19.72
C ALA A 196 -13.95 -19.38 -18.75
N ALA A 197 -14.21 -19.12 -17.46
CA ALA A 197 -14.38 -20.14 -16.44
C ALA A 197 -15.56 -21.09 -16.71
N LEU A 198 -16.56 -20.64 -17.48
CA LEU A 198 -17.74 -21.41 -17.84
C LEU A 198 -17.66 -22.06 -19.24
N ASN A 199 -16.57 -21.81 -19.99
CA ASN A 199 -16.38 -22.33 -21.33
C ASN A 199 -15.30 -23.42 -21.34
N ASP A 200 -15.71 -24.67 -21.57
CA ASP A 200 -14.85 -25.87 -21.58
C ASP A 200 -13.77 -25.86 -22.69
N LYS A 201 -13.92 -25.00 -23.71
CA LYS A 201 -12.94 -24.83 -24.79
C LYS A 201 -11.87 -23.80 -24.49
N THR A 202 -12.08 -22.93 -23.49
CA THR A 202 -11.10 -21.89 -23.18
C THR A 202 -9.93 -22.49 -22.44
N ARG A 203 -8.72 -22.31 -22.99
CA ARG A 203 -7.49 -22.71 -22.30
C ARG A 203 -6.95 -21.51 -21.53
N PRO A 204 -6.61 -21.63 -20.23
CA PRO A 204 -6.03 -20.53 -19.46
C PRO A 204 -4.78 -19.91 -20.10
N ILE A 205 -3.97 -20.71 -20.80
CA ILE A 205 -2.76 -20.25 -21.49
C ILE A 205 -3.05 -19.26 -22.61
N ASP A 206 -4.22 -19.35 -23.25
CA ASP A 206 -4.63 -18.42 -24.31
C ASP A 206 -5.02 -17.06 -23.71
N MET A 207 -5.39 -17.02 -22.43
CA MET A 207 -5.78 -15.81 -21.72
C MET A 207 -4.61 -15.13 -20.99
N PHE A 208 -3.77 -15.92 -20.34
CA PHE A 208 -2.73 -15.42 -19.44
C PHE A 208 -1.31 -15.54 -20.02
N GLY A 209 -1.17 -16.24 -21.14
CA GLY A 209 0.12 -16.53 -21.77
C GLY A 209 0.80 -17.77 -21.18
N ASP A 210 1.89 -18.18 -21.83
CA ASP A 210 2.72 -19.33 -21.48
C ASP A 210 3.96 -18.96 -20.66
N LYS A 211 4.20 -17.66 -20.45
CA LYS A 211 5.33 -17.15 -19.67
C LYS A 211 4.92 -16.89 -18.23
N GLN A 212 5.78 -17.29 -17.29
CA GLN A 212 5.63 -16.93 -15.89
C GLN A 212 5.64 -15.41 -15.73
N THR A 213 4.74 -14.90 -14.89
CA THR A 213 4.74 -13.49 -14.51
C THR A 213 5.86 -13.21 -13.52
N SER A 214 6.12 -11.93 -13.26
CA SER A 214 6.99 -11.52 -12.16
C SER A 214 6.28 -11.54 -10.81
N GLU A 215 5.07 -12.08 -10.65
CA GLU A 215 4.41 -12.06 -9.33
C GLU A 215 5.14 -12.97 -8.32
N GLN A 216 5.30 -12.50 -7.08
CA GLN A 216 6.12 -13.19 -6.07
C GLN A 216 5.43 -14.38 -5.41
N HIS A 217 4.10 -14.49 -5.49
CA HIS A 217 3.29 -15.51 -4.79
C HIS A 217 3.76 -16.93 -5.06
N ILE A 218 3.85 -17.33 -6.35
CA ILE A 218 4.21 -18.69 -6.73
C ILE A 218 5.68 -19.00 -6.40
N PRO A 219 6.67 -18.14 -6.74
CA PRO A 219 8.05 -18.33 -6.29
C PRO A 219 8.22 -18.45 -4.78
N ILE A 220 7.45 -17.69 -3.97
CA ILE A 220 7.47 -17.80 -2.51
C ILE A 220 6.93 -19.17 -2.08
N MET A 221 5.80 -19.62 -2.64
CA MET A 221 5.27 -20.97 -2.35
C MET A 221 6.28 -22.05 -2.72
N ASP A 222 6.96 -21.91 -3.85
CA ASP A 222 8.00 -22.83 -4.32
C ASP A 222 9.22 -22.86 -3.39
N GLY A 223 9.66 -21.70 -2.89
CA GLY A 223 10.71 -21.61 -1.88
C GLY A 223 10.31 -22.28 -0.55
N LEU A 224 9.10 -22.03 -0.07
CA LEU A 224 8.59 -22.59 1.18
C LEU A 224 8.40 -24.12 1.13
N VAL A 225 7.92 -24.65 0.00
CA VAL A 225 7.54 -26.06 -0.14
C VAL A 225 8.67 -26.91 -0.71
N ASN A 226 9.39 -26.42 -1.72
CA ASN A 226 10.37 -27.19 -2.48
C ASN A 226 11.83 -26.80 -2.20
N ASP A 227 12.09 -25.87 -1.28
CA ASP A 227 13.43 -25.37 -0.94
C ASP A 227 14.16 -24.69 -2.12
N ASN A 228 13.40 -24.19 -3.10
CA ASN A 228 13.93 -23.35 -4.17
C ASN A 228 14.15 -21.93 -3.64
N GLU A 229 15.26 -21.76 -2.93
CA GLU A 229 15.59 -20.51 -2.24
C GLU A 229 15.55 -19.29 -3.17
N GLY A 230 14.89 -18.23 -2.71
CA GLY A 230 14.82 -16.95 -3.42
C GLY A 230 14.82 -15.76 -2.47
N GLN A 231 15.17 -14.59 -3.01
CA GLN A 231 15.07 -13.31 -2.31
C GLN A 231 13.88 -12.52 -2.84
N PHE A 232 13.03 -12.04 -1.94
CA PHE A 232 11.76 -11.38 -2.26
C PHE A 232 11.58 -10.12 -1.43
N GLN A 233 10.80 -9.15 -1.94
CA GLN A 233 10.36 -8.01 -1.16
C GLN A 233 8.99 -8.33 -0.53
N VAL A 234 8.94 -8.40 0.80
CA VAL A 234 7.78 -8.93 1.54
C VAL A 234 7.38 -8.01 2.68
N ASN A 235 6.11 -8.09 3.08
CA ASN A 235 5.60 -7.46 4.31
C ASN A 235 5.52 -8.53 5.41
N VAL A 236 6.27 -8.32 6.48
CA VAL A 236 6.48 -9.27 7.58
C VAL A 236 6.66 -8.49 8.88
N ARG A 237 6.48 -9.14 10.04
CA ARG A 237 6.86 -8.54 11.34
C ARG A 237 8.29 -8.02 11.27
N ASN A 238 8.52 -6.87 11.88
CA ASN A 238 9.80 -6.21 11.81
C ASN A 238 10.91 -7.05 12.43
N ASP A 239 10.74 -7.54 13.66
CA ASP A 239 11.72 -8.36 14.38
C ASP A 239 13.19 -7.88 14.18
N GLY A 240 13.40 -6.57 14.31
CA GLY A 240 14.70 -5.91 14.14
C GLY A 240 15.20 -5.70 12.69
N ALA A 241 14.41 -6.02 11.66
CA ALA A 241 14.80 -5.92 10.26
C ALA A 241 14.98 -4.46 9.80
N LEU A 242 14.03 -3.58 10.10
CA LEU A 242 14.07 -2.15 9.85
C LEU A 242 14.23 -1.38 11.18
N PRO A 243 15.41 -0.78 11.44
CA PRO A 243 15.65 -0.02 12.66
C PRO A 243 14.72 1.19 12.81
N GLY A 244 14.24 1.42 14.03
CA GLY A 244 13.37 2.57 14.37
C GLY A 244 11.88 2.27 14.33
N ILE A 245 11.48 1.06 13.92
CA ILE A 245 10.10 0.55 13.97
C ILE A 245 10.02 -0.56 15.03
N PRO A 246 8.93 -0.69 15.80
CA PRO A 246 8.75 -1.79 16.75
C PRO A 246 8.76 -3.17 16.08
N ASP A 247 9.17 -4.20 16.81
CA ASP A 247 9.33 -5.57 16.29
C ASP A 247 8.01 -6.21 15.83
N ASP A 248 6.90 -5.82 16.45
CA ASP A 248 5.56 -6.36 16.18
C ASP A 248 4.79 -5.61 15.07
N VAL A 249 5.42 -4.63 14.43
CA VAL A 249 4.85 -3.88 13.30
C VAL A 249 5.30 -4.49 11.99
N ALA A 250 4.40 -4.61 11.00
CA ALA A 250 4.80 -5.12 9.70
C ALA A 250 5.66 -4.08 8.93
N VAL A 251 6.74 -4.54 8.31
CA VAL A 251 7.62 -3.71 7.45
C VAL A 251 7.76 -4.36 6.08
N GLU A 252 7.98 -3.54 5.04
CA GLU A 252 8.25 -4.02 3.69
C GLU A 252 9.77 -4.02 3.45
N VAL A 253 10.38 -5.20 3.49
CA VAL A 253 11.84 -5.40 3.44
C VAL A 253 12.21 -6.60 2.55
N PRO A 254 13.46 -6.69 2.08
CA PRO A 254 13.94 -7.92 1.45
C PRO A 254 13.97 -9.08 2.46
N ALA A 255 13.64 -10.29 2.01
CA ALA A 255 13.71 -11.51 2.80
C ALA A 255 14.21 -12.68 1.97
N ILE A 256 14.91 -13.62 2.61
CA ILE A 256 15.22 -14.93 2.04
C ILE A 256 14.05 -15.88 2.33
N VAL A 257 13.59 -16.58 1.31
CA VAL A 257 12.49 -17.56 1.41
C VAL A 257 13.00 -18.91 0.94
N ASN A 258 12.93 -19.90 1.83
CA ASN A 258 13.29 -21.30 1.58
C ASN A 258 12.47 -22.20 2.52
N LYS A 259 12.81 -23.49 2.65
CA LYS A 259 12.04 -24.42 3.52
C LYS A 259 12.04 -24.06 5.00
N LYS A 260 12.92 -23.17 5.45
CA LYS A 260 12.95 -22.67 6.84
C LYS A 260 11.91 -21.58 7.10
N GLY A 261 11.23 -21.08 6.06
CA GLY A 261 10.28 -19.99 6.15
C GLY A 261 10.79 -18.71 5.51
N ILE A 262 10.15 -17.59 5.86
CA ILE A 262 10.51 -16.25 5.40
C ILE A 262 11.42 -15.60 6.44
N GLN A 263 12.63 -15.25 6.02
CA GLN A 263 13.69 -14.72 6.89
C GLN A 263 13.99 -13.27 6.47
N PRO A 264 13.43 -12.27 7.18
CA PRO A 264 13.67 -10.86 6.87
C PRO A 264 15.16 -10.53 6.94
N ILE A 265 15.67 -9.81 5.94
CA ILE A 265 17.04 -9.33 5.94
C ILE A 265 17.08 -7.99 6.66
N ARG A 266 17.96 -7.86 7.64
CA ARG A 266 18.20 -6.59 8.32
C ARG A 266 18.78 -5.57 7.35
N VAL A 267 18.11 -4.43 7.25
CA VAL A 267 18.52 -3.29 6.42
C VAL A 267 19.16 -2.18 7.25
N PRO A 268 19.96 -1.30 6.63
CA PRO A 268 20.41 -0.07 7.28
C PRO A 268 19.22 0.83 7.70
N PRO A 269 19.39 1.71 8.70
CA PRO A 269 18.37 2.69 9.04
C PRO A 269 18.12 3.62 7.84
N LEU A 270 16.84 3.91 7.59
CA LEU A 270 16.46 4.97 6.65
C LEU A 270 16.93 6.35 7.19
N PRO A 271 17.15 7.34 6.32
CA PRO A 271 17.48 8.69 6.75
C PRO A 271 16.44 9.23 7.75
N ASN A 272 16.89 9.89 8.82
CA ASN A 272 16.00 10.42 9.87
C ASN A 272 14.87 11.30 9.31
N LYS A 273 15.14 12.05 8.24
CA LYS A 273 14.12 12.85 7.56
C LYS A 273 13.00 11.99 6.98
N VAL A 274 13.33 10.90 6.29
CA VAL A 274 12.36 9.93 5.76
C VAL A 274 11.59 9.27 6.91
N MET A 275 12.28 8.93 8.00
CA MET A 275 11.62 8.36 9.18
C MET A 275 10.58 9.32 9.78
N LEU A 276 10.98 10.56 10.06
CA LEU A 276 10.12 11.55 10.73
C LEU A 276 8.98 12.06 9.84
N GLU A 277 9.24 12.29 8.55
CA GLU A 277 8.28 12.98 7.67
C GLU A 277 7.46 12.00 6.81
N CYS A 278 7.83 10.72 6.72
CA CYS A 278 7.14 9.74 5.86
C CYS A 278 6.77 8.45 6.58
N ILE A 279 7.70 7.82 7.31
CA ILE A 279 7.46 6.49 7.90
C ILE A 279 6.65 6.59 9.19
N TYR A 280 7.08 7.40 10.16
CA TYR A 280 6.39 7.53 11.45
C TYR A 280 4.97 8.05 11.34
N PRO A 281 4.64 9.06 10.50
CA PRO A 281 3.25 9.48 10.34
C PRO A 281 2.35 8.35 9.80
N ASP A 282 2.84 7.54 8.87
CA ASP A 282 2.08 6.42 8.30
C ASP A 282 1.92 5.28 9.30
N TRP A 283 2.99 4.97 10.05
CA TRP A 283 2.95 4.01 11.16
C TRP A 283 1.96 4.44 12.25
N LEU A 284 2.05 5.67 12.75
CA LEU A 284 1.14 6.18 13.79
C LEU A 284 -0.31 6.25 13.31
N GLY A 285 -0.54 6.57 12.04
CA GLY A 285 -1.86 6.51 11.43
C GLY A 285 -2.44 5.09 11.40
N MET A 286 -1.59 4.09 11.14
CA MET A 286 -1.96 2.68 11.21
C MET A 286 -2.26 2.24 12.65
N GLU A 287 -1.39 2.58 13.62
CA GLU A 287 -1.59 2.23 15.04
C GLU A 287 -2.91 2.78 15.57
N ARG A 288 -3.22 4.04 15.26
CA ARG A 288 -4.50 4.65 15.65
C ARG A 288 -5.70 3.86 15.10
N GLY A 289 -5.58 3.34 13.88
CA GLY A 289 -6.63 2.54 13.26
C GLY A 289 -6.78 1.14 13.87
N LEU A 290 -5.68 0.50 14.25
CA LEU A 290 -5.72 -0.79 14.93
C LEU A 290 -6.22 -0.66 16.37
N GLU A 291 -5.78 0.37 17.11
CA GLU A 291 -6.28 0.66 18.46
C GLU A 291 -7.79 0.95 18.45
N ALA A 292 -8.27 1.74 17.48
CA ALA A 292 -9.70 1.99 17.33
C ALA A 292 -10.49 0.68 17.11
N LEU A 293 -9.95 -0.23 16.28
CA LEU A 293 -10.55 -1.55 16.04
C LEU A 293 -10.47 -2.48 17.26
N GLU A 294 -9.41 -2.42 18.05
CA GLU A 294 -9.28 -3.26 19.24
C GLU A 294 -10.23 -2.81 20.36
N THR A 295 -10.34 -1.49 20.55
CA THR A 295 -11.09 -0.89 21.65
C THR A 295 -12.57 -0.65 21.33
N GLY A 296 -12.92 -0.56 20.06
CA GLY A 296 -14.25 -0.11 19.62
C GLY A 296 -14.52 1.36 19.94
N ASP A 297 -13.50 2.18 20.23
CA ASP A 297 -13.70 3.60 20.56
C ASP A 297 -14.05 4.42 19.31
N LYS A 298 -15.33 4.77 19.19
CA LYS A 298 -15.88 5.57 18.08
C LYS A 298 -15.25 6.95 17.98
N SER A 299 -14.77 7.54 19.08
CA SER A 299 -14.13 8.85 19.08
C SER A 299 -12.77 8.84 18.35
N MET A 300 -12.10 7.69 18.27
CA MET A 300 -10.87 7.56 17.49
C MET A 300 -11.12 7.63 15.98
N MET A 301 -12.28 7.16 15.52
CA MET A 301 -12.73 7.34 14.13
C MET A 301 -13.02 8.82 13.82
N LEU A 302 -13.67 9.51 14.76
CA LEU A 302 -13.93 10.94 14.65
C LEU A 302 -12.62 11.74 14.57
N PHE A 303 -11.61 11.39 15.38
CA PHE A 303 -10.31 12.06 15.36
C PHE A 303 -9.71 12.11 13.94
N GLY A 304 -9.72 10.99 13.22
CA GLY A 304 -9.16 10.93 11.87
C GLY A 304 -9.89 11.85 10.88
N ILE A 305 -11.22 11.97 11.02
CA ILE A 305 -12.02 12.90 10.21
C ILE A 305 -11.70 14.35 10.61
N LEU A 306 -11.58 14.65 11.90
CA LEU A 306 -11.24 15.99 12.41
C LEU A 306 -9.85 16.46 11.97
N GLU A 307 -8.86 15.57 11.96
CA GLU A 307 -7.48 15.87 11.55
C GLU A 307 -7.36 16.12 10.03
N SER A 308 -8.35 15.70 9.24
CA SER A 308 -8.34 15.92 7.80
C SER A 308 -8.26 17.40 7.44
N HIS A 309 -7.31 17.76 6.57
CA HIS A 309 -7.17 19.12 6.04
C HIS A 309 -8.41 19.61 5.26
N GLN A 310 -9.39 18.74 4.97
CA GLN A 310 -10.65 19.09 4.31
C GLN A 310 -11.77 19.44 5.29
N THR A 311 -11.60 19.12 6.58
CA THR A 311 -12.57 19.45 7.63
C THR A 311 -12.57 20.95 7.89
N ARG A 312 -13.75 21.54 7.98
CA ARG A 312 -13.98 22.98 8.18
C ARG A 312 -14.74 23.29 9.47
N SER A 313 -15.46 22.31 10.01
CA SER A 313 -16.13 22.41 11.30
C SER A 313 -16.31 21.02 11.93
N TYR A 314 -16.53 21.01 13.25
CA TYR A 314 -16.89 19.80 13.98
C TYR A 314 -18.18 19.17 13.44
N ASP A 315 -19.24 19.98 13.21
CA ASP A 315 -20.51 19.48 12.67
C ASP A 315 -20.36 18.84 11.28
N GLN A 316 -19.42 19.34 10.46
CA GLN A 316 -19.12 18.70 9.19
C GLN A 316 -18.51 17.31 9.41
N ALA A 317 -17.56 17.19 10.33
CA ALA A 317 -16.93 15.92 10.66
C ALA A 317 -17.95 14.91 11.21
N MET A 318 -18.82 15.33 12.13
CA MET A 318 -19.90 14.51 12.66
C MET A 318 -20.85 14.01 11.57
N ARG A 319 -21.35 14.91 10.70
CA ARG A 319 -22.21 14.50 9.58
C ARG A 319 -21.54 13.53 8.61
N VAL A 320 -20.25 13.70 8.33
CA VAL A 320 -19.49 12.76 7.49
C VAL A 320 -19.38 11.41 8.19
N MET A 321 -19.05 11.40 9.49
CA MET A 321 -18.95 10.18 10.26
C MET A 321 -20.28 9.43 10.29
N ASP A 322 -21.38 10.10 10.63
CA ASP A 322 -22.72 9.51 10.67
C ASP A 322 -23.09 8.91 9.30
N ALA A 323 -22.87 9.66 8.21
CA ALA A 323 -23.14 9.18 6.86
C ALA A 323 -22.32 7.92 6.49
N LEU A 324 -21.09 7.77 7.01
CA LEU A 324 -20.27 6.59 6.76
C LEU A 324 -20.72 5.38 7.57
N PHE A 325 -21.17 5.58 8.82
CA PHE A 325 -21.75 4.55 9.67
C PHE A 325 -23.13 4.10 9.15
N GLU A 326 -23.85 4.96 8.43
CA GLU A 326 -25.17 4.67 7.85
C GLU A 326 -25.11 4.06 6.44
N ILE A 327 -23.91 3.81 5.88
CA ILE A 327 -23.79 3.14 4.58
C ILE A 327 -24.49 1.77 4.63
N GLU A 328 -25.41 1.52 3.70
CA GLU A 328 -26.11 0.25 3.61
C GLU A 328 -25.10 -0.91 3.41
N PRO A 329 -25.15 -1.95 4.25
CA PRO A 329 -24.26 -3.09 4.13
C PRO A 329 -24.42 -3.79 2.78
N ASN A 330 -23.30 -4.00 2.09
CA ASN A 330 -23.26 -4.87 0.91
C ASN A 330 -23.20 -6.35 1.30
N GLU A 331 -23.31 -7.26 0.34
CA GLU A 331 -23.34 -8.71 0.62
C GLU A 331 -22.10 -9.20 1.38
N PRO A 332 -20.85 -8.83 1.02
CA PRO A 332 -19.67 -9.18 1.81
C PRO A 332 -19.70 -8.70 3.26
N MET A 333 -20.23 -7.50 3.52
CA MET A 333 -20.30 -6.94 4.88
C MET A 333 -21.22 -7.74 5.82
N LYS A 334 -22.14 -8.55 5.29
CA LYS A 334 -23.04 -9.39 6.11
C LYS A 334 -22.33 -10.48 6.90
N TYR A 335 -21.11 -10.82 6.51
CA TYR A 335 -20.30 -11.85 7.18
C TYR A 335 -19.32 -11.27 8.20
N VAL A 336 -19.32 -9.95 8.37
CA VAL A 336 -18.49 -9.20 9.32
C VAL A 336 -19.43 -8.57 10.35
N GLU A 337 -18.99 -8.44 11.61
CA GLU A 337 -19.74 -7.71 12.64
C GLU A 337 -20.07 -6.30 12.14
N ASP A 338 -21.30 -5.83 12.37
CA ASP A 338 -21.74 -4.50 11.92
C ASP A 338 -20.91 -3.43 12.64
N ILE A 339 -20.39 -2.46 11.88
CA ILE A 339 -19.55 -1.39 12.41
C ILE A 339 -20.26 -0.58 13.51
N ARG A 340 -21.59 -0.48 13.48
CA ARG A 340 -22.38 0.26 14.48
C ARG A 340 -22.50 -0.50 15.80
N ASP A 341 -22.38 -1.82 15.75
CA ASP A 341 -22.40 -2.67 16.94
C ASP A 341 -21.01 -2.66 17.59
N HIS A 342 -19.96 -2.70 16.76
CA HIS A 342 -18.57 -2.71 17.20
C HIS A 342 -18.12 -1.40 17.86
N TYR A 343 -18.40 -0.25 17.23
CA TYR A 343 -17.91 1.04 17.72
C TYR A 343 -18.92 1.78 18.60
N GLN A 344 -18.53 2.07 19.83
CA GLN A 344 -19.32 2.82 20.80
C GLN A 344 -18.60 4.11 21.21
N TRP A 345 -19.38 5.13 21.57
CA TRP A 345 -18.82 6.33 22.16
C TRP A 345 -18.23 6.03 23.55
N PRO A 346 -17.15 6.72 23.97
CA PRO A 346 -16.63 6.60 25.33
C PRO A 346 -17.69 6.90 26.40
N ASP A 347 -17.58 6.29 27.57
CA ASP A 347 -18.53 6.45 28.68
C ASP A 347 -18.79 7.91 29.08
N ASN A 348 -17.81 8.78 28.89
CA ASN A 348 -17.88 10.19 29.23
C ASN A 348 -18.26 11.11 28.06
N TRP A 349 -18.65 10.57 26.92
CA TRP A 349 -18.96 11.35 25.72
C TRP A 349 -20.08 12.38 25.96
N ASP A 350 -21.15 11.96 26.65
CA ASP A 350 -22.34 12.79 26.90
C ASP A 350 -22.29 13.61 28.21
N VAL A 351 -21.11 13.80 28.81
CA VAL A 351 -20.97 14.57 30.07
C VAL A 351 -21.37 16.03 29.91
N ALA A 352 -21.28 16.57 28.69
CA ALA A 352 -21.81 17.87 28.33
C ALA A 352 -22.39 17.83 26.91
N PRO A 353 -23.46 18.58 26.61
CA PRO A 353 -23.94 18.70 25.24
C PRO A 353 -22.91 19.43 24.38
N ASP A 354 -22.90 19.11 23.09
CA ASP A 354 -22.13 19.87 22.11
C ASP A 354 -22.55 21.35 22.14
N PRO A 355 -21.59 22.29 21.97
CA PRO A 355 -21.92 23.70 21.84
C PRO A 355 -22.83 23.93 20.62
N PRO A 356 -23.71 24.95 20.65
CA PRO A 356 -24.58 25.24 19.52
C PRO A 356 -23.77 25.52 18.24
N SER A 357 -24.24 25.03 17.10
CA SER A 357 -23.59 25.23 15.80
C SER A 357 -23.49 26.73 15.47
N ALA A 358 -22.30 27.18 15.09
CA ALA A 358 -21.97 28.58 14.83
C ALA A 358 -22.52 29.11 13.49
#